data_AF-A0A6A6D9W4-F1
#
_entry.id   AF-A0A6A6D9W4-F1
#
_cell.length_a   1.000
_cell.length_b   1.000
_cell.length_c   1.000
_cell.angle_alpha   90.00
_cell.angle_beta   90.00
_cell.angle_gamma   90.00
#
_symmetry.space_group_name_H-M   'P 1'
#
loop_
_entity.id
_entity.type
_entity.pdbx_description
1 polymer ?
#
loop_
_entity_poly.entity_id
_entity_poly.type
_entity_poly.pdbx_seq_one_letter_code
_entity_poly.pdbx_strand_id
1 'polypeptide(L)'
;IIAVHGIMGHPHRTWTCRNGGNLWLRDFLPNKIPTSRILTYGYPANLKSRSTLTISDIAQNLLGQLRAFGCGHDRPLVFIGHDIGGLIIKAVSS
;
A
#
# COMPACT_ATOMS: atom_id res chain seq x y z
N ILE A 1 4.87 8.12 -1.03
CA ILE A 1 5.16 6.66 -1.12
C ILE A 1 3.94 5.92 -0.62
N ILE A 2 3.36 5.05 -1.44
CA ILE A 2 2.17 4.25 -1.11
C ILE A 2 2.57 2.78 -1.16
N ALA A 3 2.50 2.09 -0.02
CA ALA A 3 2.84 0.69 0.09
C ALA A 3 1.58 -0.17 0.10
N VAL A 4 1.50 -1.17 -0.78
CA VAL A 4 0.34 -2.05 -0.97
C VAL A 4 0.76 -3.48 -0.66
N HIS A 5 0.16 -4.06 0.39
CA HIS A 5 0.49 -5.41 0.82
C HIS A 5 -0.12 -6.47 -0.09
N GLY A 6 0.37 -7.71 0.02
CA GLY A 6 -0.12 -8.87 -0.71
C GLY A 6 -1.26 -9.60 -0.01
N ILE A 7 -1.60 -10.78 -0.55
CA ILE A 7 -2.61 -11.67 0.01
C ILE A 7 -2.16 -12.17 1.38
N MET A 8 -3.10 -12.36 2.31
CA MET A 8 -2.86 -12.63 3.73
C MET A 8 -1.97 -11.61 4.46
N GLY A 9 -1.61 -10.50 3.79
CA GLY A 9 -0.80 -9.43 4.34
C GLY A 9 -1.59 -8.51 5.27
N HIS A 10 -0.87 -7.57 5.86
CA HIS A 10 -1.44 -6.51 6.68
C HIS A 10 -0.68 -5.21 6.41
N PRO A 11 -1.36 -4.05 6.34
CA PRO A 11 -0.75 -2.77 5.97
C PRO A 11 0.48 -2.42 6.81
N HIS A 12 0.58 -2.88 8.05
CA HIS A 12 1.77 -2.70 8.88
C HIS A 12 2.67 -3.96 8.98
N ARG A 13 2.11 -5.14 9.27
CA ARG A 13 2.92 -6.33 9.57
C ARG A 13 3.74 -6.80 8.36
N THR A 14 3.22 -6.62 7.15
CA THR A 14 3.95 -6.96 5.92
C THR A 14 5.29 -6.24 5.81
N TRP A 15 5.40 -5.04 6.38
CA TRP A 15 6.62 -4.23 6.33
C TRP A 15 7.34 -4.16 7.68
N THR A 16 6.94 -5.01 8.63
CA THR A 16 7.55 -5.05 9.96
C THR A 16 8.53 -6.20 10.04
N CYS A 17 9.77 -5.93 10.45
CA CYS A 17 10.76 -6.97 10.68
C CYS A 17 10.30 -7.89 11.82
N ARG A 18 10.30 -9.20 11.56
CA ARG A 18 9.80 -10.22 12.51
C ARG A 18 10.56 -10.23 13.84
N ASN A 19 11.85 -9.93 13.81
CA ASN A 19 12.75 -10.08 14.97
C ASN A 19 13.07 -8.75 15.69
N GLY A 20 12.60 -7.61 15.18
CA GLY A 20 12.89 -6.30 15.77
C GLY A 20 11.65 -5.42 15.99
N GLY A 21 10.51 -5.76 15.37
CA GLY A 21 9.30 -4.94 15.46
C GLY A 21 9.38 -3.61 14.69
N ASN A 22 10.54 -3.30 14.08
CA ASN A 22 10.71 -2.12 13.26
C ASN A 22 9.88 -2.22 11.98
N LEU A 23 9.04 -1.21 11.77
CA LEU A 23 8.29 -1.01 10.53
C LEU A 23 9.20 -0.21 9.59
N TRP A 24 9.90 -0.87 8.66
CA TRP A 24 10.99 -0.22 7.92
C TRP A 24 10.54 1.00 7.11
N LEU A 25 9.30 0.97 6.61
CA LEU A 25 8.65 2.10 5.94
C LEU A 25 8.54 3.32 6.84
N ARG A 26 8.31 3.16 8.15
CA ARG A 26 8.19 4.28 9.09
C ARG A 26 9.54 4.61 9.75
N ASP A 27 10.30 3.59 10.12
CA ASP A 27 11.43 3.73 11.03
C ASP A 27 12.76 4.01 10.30
N PHE A 28 12.89 3.62 9.02
CA PHE A 28 14.14 3.76 8.27
C PHE A 28 13.99 4.61 7.01
N LEU A 29 12.89 4.49 6.29
CA LEU A 29 12.71 5.17 5.00
C LEU A 29 12.71 6.71 5.11
N PRO A 30 12.10 7.35 6.13
CA PRO A 30 12.19 8.80 6.30
C PRO A 30 13.63 9.31 6.46
N ASN A 31 14.54 8.52 7.05
CA ASN A 31 15.94 8.93 7.20
C ASN A 31 16.69 9.00 5.85
N LYS A 32 16.19 8.30 4.83
CA LYS A 32 16.76 8.30 3.47
C LYS A 32 16.03 9.26 2.54
N ILE A 33 14.73 9.49 2.76
CA ILE A 33 13.89 10.38 1.97
C ILE A 33 13.07 11.27 2.91
N PRO A 34 13.67 12.32 3.51
CA PRO A 34 13.07 13.06 4.64
C PRO A 34 11.77 13.77 4.33
N THR A 35 11.56 14.19 3.08
CA THR A 35 10.35 14.91 2.65
C THR A 35 9.24 13.98 2.19
N SER A 36 9.45 12.66 2.25
CA SER A 36 8.47 11.68 1.80
C SER A 36 7.31 11.53 2.79
N ARG A 37 6.09 11.55 2.25
CA ARG A 37 4.90 11.07 2.97
C ARG A 37 4.73 9.59 2.67
N ILE A 38 4.60 8.78 3.72
CA ILE A 38 4.54 7.33 3.63
C ILE A 38 3.17 6.87 4.09
N LEU A 39 2.47 6.15 3.22
CA LEU A 39 1.14 5.60 3.49
C LEU A 39 1.15 4.10 3.17
N THR A 40 0.37 3.34 3.93
CA THR A 40 0.13 1.92 3.69
C THR A 40 -1.34 1.73 3.33
N TYR A 41 -1.63 1.06 2.23
CA TYR A 41 -2.99 0.76 1.82
C TYR A 41 -3.42 -0.61 2.36
N GLY A 42 -4.50 -0.61 3.15
CA GLY A 42 -5.11 -1.82 3.70
C GLY A 42 -6.36 -2.21 2.93
N TYR A 43 -6.48 -3.48 2.58
CA TYR A 43 -7.70 -4.06 1.99
C TYR A 43 -7.95 -5.46 2.58
N PRO A 44 -9.16 -6.03 2.42
CA PRO A 44 -9.47 -7.38 2.90
C PRO A 44 -8.66 -8.46 2.15
N ALA A 45 -7.42 -8.70 2.58
CA ALA A 45 -6.49 -9.66 1.97
C ALA A 45 -6.52 -11.04 2.62
N ASN A 46 -7.24 -11.22 3.72
CA ASN A 46 -7.32 -12.52 4.39
C ASN A 46 -8.14 -13.51 3.53
N LEU A 47 -7.60 -14.70 3.26
CA LEU A 47 -8.32 -15.76 2.53
C LEU A 47 -9.61 -16.22 3.22
N LYS A 48 -9.72 -16.03 4.54
CA LYS A 48 -10.94 -16.31 5.30
C LYS A 48 -11.96 -15.17 5.26
N SER A 49 -11.63 -14.05 4.61
CA SER A 49 -12.54 -12.94 4.41
C SER A 49 -13.70 -13.37 3.52
N ARG A 50 -14.92 -12.93 3.84
CA ARG A 50 -16.10 -13.08 2.97
C ARG A 50 -16.17 -12.02 1.88
N SER A 51 -15.10 -11.25 1.70
CA SER A 51 -14.99 -10.21 0.67
C SER A 51 -15.04 -10.82 -0.73
N THR A 52 -15.91 -10.28 -1.57
CA THR A 52 -16.04 -10.62 -2.99
C THR A 52 -15.30 -9.65 -3.90
N LEU A 53 -14.50 -8.73 -3.33
CA LEU A 53 -13.79 -7.70 -4.07
C LEU A 53 -12.78 -8.32 -5.05
N THR A 54 -12.88 -7.92 -6.30
CA THR A 54 -11.89 -8.23 -7.33
C THR A 54 -10.66 -7.33 -7.21
N ILE A 55 -9.59 -7.66 -7.93
CA ILE A 55 -8.40 -6.79 -8.05
C ILE A 55 -8.82 -5.40 -8.56
N SER A 56 -9.72 -5.34 -9.54
CA SER A 56 -10.23 -4.09 -10.10
C SER A 56 -10.99 -3.27 -9.06
N ASP A 57 -11.83 -3.89 -8.24
CA ASP A 57 -12.55 -3.17 -7.17
C ASP A 57 -11.59 -2.58 -6.15
N ILE A 58 -10.58 -3.36 -5.75
CA ILE A 58 -9.54 -2.91 -4.80
C ILE A 58 -8.73 -1.76 -5.42
N ALA A 59 -8.38 -1.85 -6.70
CA ALA A 59 -7.67 -0.80 -7.42
C ALA A 59 -8.49 0.49 -7.51
N GLN A 60 -9.77 0.41 -7.88
CA GLN A 60 -10.65 1.59 -7.95
C GLN A 60 -10.84 2.22 -6.57
N ASN A 61 -10.96 1.42 -5.51
CA ASN A 61 -11.02 1.91 -4.14
C ASN A 61 -9.73 2.64 -3.73
N LEU A 62 -8.56 2.09 -4.07
CA LEU A 62 -7.27 2.75 -3.86
C LEU A 62 -7.20 4.08 -4.61
N LEU A 63 -7.55 4.11 -5.89
CA LEU A 63 -7.55 5.33 -6.70
C LEU A 63 -8.48 6.41 -6.13
N GLY A 64 -9.70 6.02 -5.73
CA GLY A 64 -10.66 6.92 -5.11
C GLY A 64 -10.11 7.58 -3.84
N GLN A 65 -9.46 6.79 -2.97
CA GLN A 65 -8.83 7.32 -1.75
C GLN A 65 -7.65 8.24 -2.08
N LEU A 66 -6.78 7.88 -3.02
CA LEU A 66 -5.66 8.73 -3.42
C LEU A 66 -6.13 10.09 -3.94
N ARG A 67 -7.19 10.10 -4.77
CA ARG A 67 -7.80 11.34 -5.25
C ARG A 67 -8.39 12.17 -4.11
N ALA A 68 -9.14 11.54 -3.20
CA ALA A 68 -9.72 12.21 -2.04
C ALA A 68 -8.66 12.82 -1.12
N PHE A 69 -7.48 12.20 -1.01
CA PHE A 69 -6.35 12.71 -0.23
C PHE A 69 -5.44 13.68 -1.01
N GLY A 70 -5.78 14.05 -2.24
CA GLY A 70 -4.95 14.92 -3.08
C GLY A 70 -3.57 14.33 -3.39
N CYS A 71 -3.44 13.00 -3.35
CA CYS A 71 -2.19 12.31 -3.61
C CYS A 71 -1.85 12.37 -5.11
N GLY A 72 -0.62 12.78 -5.44
CA GLY A 72 -0.15 12.84 -6.83
C GLY A 72 -0.41 14.16 -7.56
N HIS A 73 -0.95 15.17 -6.88
CA HIS A 73 -1.17 16.49 -7.47
C HIS A 73 0.12 17.33 -7.47
N ASP A 74 0.65 17.65 -6.28
CA ASP A 74 1.81 18.57 -6.14
C ASP A 74 3.15 17.83 -5.91
N ARG A 75 3.11 16.49 -5.77
CA ARG A 75 4.28 15.67 -5.44
C ARG A 75 4.24 14.34 -6.18
N PRO A 76 5.40 13.84 -6.64
CA PRO A 76 5.46 12.56 -7.32
C PRO A 76 4.97 11.41 -6.42
N LEU A 77 4.20 10.50 -7.01
CA LEU A 77 3.78 9.27 -6.37
C LEU A 77 4.74 8.13 -6.70
N VAL A 78 5.13 7.40 -5.66
CA VAL A 78 5.91 6.17 -5.76
C VAL A 78 5.13 5.07 -5.06
N PHE A 79 4.94 3.96 -5.76
CA PHE A 79 4.27 2.78 -5.22
C PHE A 79 5.27 1.69 -4.86
N ILE A 80 4.98 0.96 -3.79
CA ILE A 80 5.71 -0.25 -3.39
C ILE A 80 4.68 -1.37 -3.27
N GLY A 81 4.70 -2.31 -4.20
CA GLY A 81 3.81 -3.47 -4.19
C GLY A 81 4.53 -4.71 -3.68
N HIS A 82 3.90 -5.44 -2.76
CA HIS A 82 4.31 -6.80 -2.40
C HIS A 82 3.32 -7.81 -2.96
N ASP A 83 3.82 -8.82 -3.68
CA ASP A 83 2.99 -9.92 -4.22
C ASP A 83 1.79 -9.39 -5.04
N ILE A 84 0.55 -9.82 -4.80
CA ILE A 84 -0.66 -9.31 -5.51
C ILE A 84 -0.86 -7.80 -5.37
N GLY A 85 -0.24 -7.16 -4.38
CA GLY A 85 -0.21 -5.70 -4.26
C GLY A 85 0.35 -5.00 -5.50
N GLY A 86 1.30 -5.64 -6.21
CA GLY A 86 1.81 -5.14 -7.49
C GLY A 86 0.77 -5.17 -8.61
N LEU A 87 -0.08 -6.20 -8.65
CA LEU A 87 -1.18 -6.31 -9.62
C LEU A 87 -2.28 -5.28 -9.35
N ILE A 88 -2.59 -5.03 -8.09
CA ILE A 88 -3.52 -3.96 -7.69
C ILE A 88 -3.00 -2.60 -8.17
N ILE A 89 -1.72 -2.29 -7.94
CA ILE A 89 -1.09 -1.06 -8.41
C ILE A 89 -1.19 -0.94 -9.93
N LYS A 90 -0.87 -2.01 -10.67
CA LYS A 90 -0.95 -2.02 -12.14
C LYS A 90 -2.36 -1.73 -12.64
N ALA A 91 -3.38 -2.31 -12.00
CA ALA A 91 -4.78 -2.13 -12.37
C ALA A 91 -5.29 -0.69 -12.13
N VAL A 92 -4.67 0.09 -11.24
CA VAL A 92 -4.97 1.53 -11.07
C VAL A 92 -4.52 2.36 -12.28
N SER A 93 -3.50 1.90 -13.01
CA SER A 93 -2.92 2.62 -14.15
C SER A 93 -3.48 2.16 -15.50
N SER A 94 -4.42 1.23 -15.50
CA SER A 94 -5.06 0.66 -16.71
C SER A 94 -6.35 1.38 -17.07
#